data_AF-A0A8T6SEJ7-F1
#
_entry.id   AF-A0A8T6SEJ7-F1
#
_cell.length_a   1.000
_cell.length_b   1.000
_cell.length_c   1.000
_cell.angle_alpha   90.00
_cell.angle_beta   90.00
_cell.angle_gamma   90.00
#
_symmetry.space_group_name_H-M   'P 1'
#
loop_
_entity.id
_entity.type
_entity.pdbx_description
1 polymer ?
#
loop_
_entity_poly.entity_id
_entity_poly.type
_entity_poly.pdbx_seq_one_letter_code
_entity_poly.pdbx_strand_id
1 'polypeptide(L)'
;VSVYIPNQELLKSEIDNYGKRRIIRRSCTITAGYELDFEYVQKALITAASNVEQVLNVPNPYVRITAFKDFAVEYTLYVFVNDIRRLREIDADLRKTVLETCKSHKIDI
;
A
#
# COMPACT_ATOMS: atom_id res chain seq x y z
N VAL A 1 28.12 -24.13 1.00
CA VAL A 1 27.59 -24.66 2.27
C VAL A 1 26.26 -25.31 1.97
N SER A 2 26.17 -26.63 2.11
CA SER A 2 24.95 -27.39 1.80
C SER A 2 24.14 -27.54 3.09
N VAL A 3 22.94 -26.99 3.12
CA VAL A 3 22.03 -27.10 4.27
C VAL A 3 21.03 -28.21 3.97
N TYR A 4 21.06 -29.27 4.77
CA TYR A 4 20.06 -30.34 4.75
C TYR A 4 19.03 -30.08 5.85
N ILE A 5 17.78 -29.85 5.46
CA ILE A 5 16.66 -29.68 6.39
C ILE A 5 15.84 -30.98 6.38
N PRO A 6 15.63 -31.65 7.53
CA PRO A 6 14.89 -32.90 7.59
C PRO A 6 13.39 -32.68 7.33
N ASN A 7 12.84 -33.55 6.48
CA ASN A 7 11.53 -33.47 5.81
C ASN A 7 10.29 -33.67 6.71
N GLN A 8 10.33 -33.32 8.00
CA GLN A 8 9.18 -33.48 8.89
C GLN A 8 8.74 -32.22 9.65
N GLU A 9 9.55 -31.15 9.64
CA GLU A 9 9.14 -29.84 10.19
C GLU A 9 8.56 -28.88 9.12
N LEU A 10 8.59 -29.26 7.84
CA LEU A 10 8.03 -28.49 6.72
C LEU A 10 6.49 -28.56 6.62
N LEU A 11 5.81 -29.29 7.51
CA LEU A 11 4.36 -29.49 7.49
C LEU A 11 3.57 -28.48 8.36
N LYS A 12 4.24 -27.52 9.01
CA LYS A 12 3.58 -26.51 9.88
C LYS A 12 3.82 -25.06 9.50
N SER A 13 4.73 -24.78 8.59
CA SER A 13 4.74 -23.51 7.87
C SER A 13 3.95 -23.76 6.60
N GLU A 14 2.88 -23.02 6.37
CA GLU A 14 2.33 -22.88 5.02
C GLU A 14 3.51 -22.63 4.09
N ILE A 15 3.83 -23.63 3.27
CA ILE A 15 4.68 -23.48 2.12
C ILE A 15 3.88 -22.55 1.23
N ASP A 16 4.09 -21.25 1.44
CA ASP A 16 3.26 -20.18 0.90
C ASP A 16 3.66 -19.96 -0.56
N ASN A 17 3.35 -20.98 -1.36
CA ASN A 17 3.35 -21.14 -2.80
C ASN A 17 3.99 -19.98 -3.59
N TYR A 18 5.32 -19.91 -3.62
CA TYR A 18 6.12 -18.89 -4.31
C TYR A 18 6.09 -18.98 -5.86
N GLY A 19 5.13 -19.69 -6.46
CA GLY A 19 5.15 -20.06 -7.89
C GLY A 19 4.02 -19.51 -8.77
N LYS A 20 2.99 -18.85 -8.23
CA LYS A 20 1.88 -18.26 -9.01
C LYS A 20 1.99 -16.74 -8.96
N ARG A 21 1.71 -16.03 -10.07
CA ARG A 21 1.65 -14.55 -10.15
C ARG A 21 0.88 -13.97 -8.94
N ARG A 22 1.59 -13.68 -7.86
CA ARG A 22 0.98 -13.38 -6.56
C ARG A 22 0.76 -11.89 -6.54
N ILE A 23 -0.52 -11.52 -6.53
CA ILE A 23 -0.92 -10.15 -6.28
C ILE A 23 -0.59 -9.87 -4.82
N ILE A 24 0.30 -8.92 -4.57
CA ILE A 24 0.72 -8.49 -3.25
C ILE A 24 0.03 -7.17 -2.93
N ARG A 25 -0.54 -7.07 -1.73
CA ARG A 25 -1.09 -5.81 -1.22
C ARG A 25 0.03 -4.99 -0.57
N ARG A 26 0.14 -3.71 -0.95
CA ARG A 26 0.99 -2.70 -0.31
C ARG A 26 0.11 -1.67 0.38
N SER A 27 0.70 -0.89 1.29
CA SER A 27 -0.02 0.14 2.03
C SER A 27 0.81 1.41 2.19
N CYS A 28 0.15 2.55 2.10
CA CYS A 28 0.71 3.86 2.42
C CYS A 28 -0.24 4.57 3.40
N THR A 29 0.29 4.96 4.55
CA THR A 29 -0.48 5.61 5.62
C THR A 29 -0.10 7.08 5.70
N ILE A 30 -1.11 7.95 5.80
CA ILE A 30 -0.98 9.39 6.00
C ILE A 30 -1.94 9.85 7.10
N THR A 31 -1.66 10.99 7.70
CA THR A 31 -2.56 11.70 8.61
C THR A 31 -3.04 12.95 7.92
N ALA A 32 -4.30 13.32 8.12
CA ALA A 32 -4.85 14.59 7.61
C ALA A 32 -5.75 15.22 8.67
N GLY A 33 -5.81 16.55 8.71
CA GLY A 33 -6.61 17.30 9.69
C GLY A 33 -8.11 16.94 9.64
N TYR A 34 -8.79 17.09 10.77
CA TYR A 34 -10.23 16.79 10.92
C TYR A 34 -11.14 17.70 10.10
N GLU A 35 -10.65 18.87 9.71
CA GLU A 35 -11.35 19.85 8.89
C GLU A 35 -11.53 19.43 7.42
N LEU A 36 -10.76 18.44 6.97
CA LEU A 36 -10.83 17.95 5.59
C LEU A 36 -11.94 16.91 5.43
N ASP A 37 -12.70 17.04 4.35
CA ASP A 37 -13.71 16.04 3.96
C ASP A 37 -13.01 14.69 3.66
N PHE A 38 -13.46 13.63 4.32
CA PHE A 38 -12.91 12.28 4.15
C PHE A 38 -13.02 11.79 2.70
N GLU A 39 -14.10 12.16 1.98
CA GLU A 39 -14.25 11.76 0.58
C GLU A 39 -13.21 12.44 -0.30
N TYR A 40 -12.85 13.68 0.04
CA TYR A 40 -11.83 14.44 -0.68
C TYR A 40 -10.46 13.80 -0.51
N VAL A 41 -10.07 13.47 0.74
CA VAL A 41 -8.80 12.79 1.04
C VAL A 41 -8.76 11.42 0.35
N GLN A 42 -9.85 10.65 0.41
CA GLN A 42 -9.94 9.36 -0.26
C GLN A 42 -9.75 9.48 -1.79
N LYS A 43 -10.44 10.41 -2.45
CA LYS A 43 -10.31 10.65 -3.90
C LYS A 43 -8.88 11.04 -4.28
N ALA A 44 -8.24 11.90 -3.48
CA ALA A 44 -6.85 12.30 -3.70
C ALA A 44 -5.90 11.11 -3.62
N LEU A 45 -6.04 10.24 -2.60
CA LEU A 45 -5.20 9.07 -2.43
C LEU A 45 -5.40 8.00 -3.52
N ILE A 46 -6.64 7.80 -3.99
CA ILE A 46 -6.90 6.90 -5.12
C ILE A 46 -6.29 7.46 -6.41
N THR A 47 -6.41 8.76 -6.64
CA THR A 47 -5.75 9.44 -7.78
C THR A 47 -4.23 9.27 -7.71
N ALA A 48 -3.64 9.38 -6.52
CA ALA A 48 -2.22 9.14 -6.33
C ALA A 48 -1.84 7.70 -6.69
N ALA A 49 -2.64 6.71 -6.27
CA ALA A 49 -2.40 5.31 -6.62
C ALA A 49 -2.43 5.06 -8.14
N SER A 50 -3.36 5.69 -8.87
CA SER A 50 -3.47 5.53 -10.33
C SER A 50 -2.29 6.12 -11.12
N ASN A 51 -1.50 7.00 -10.50
CA ASN A 51 -0.32 7.60 -11.11
C ASN A 51 0.95 6.72 -10.96
N VAL A 52 0.86 5.59 -10.25
CA VAL A 52 1.97 4.63 -10.09
C VAL A 52 1.76 3.48 -11.07
N GLU A 53 2.62 3.38 -12.09
CA GLU A 53 2.47 2.45 -13.23
C GLU A 53 2.33 0.97 -12.80
N GLN A 54 3.00 0.57 -11.71
CA GLN A 54 3.05 -0.82 -11.24
C GLN A 54 1.84 -1.18 -10.36
N VAL A 55 0.98 -0.23 -10.01
CA VAL A 55 -0.25 -0.47 -9.26
C VAL A 55 -1.30 -1.07 -10.20
N LEU A 56 -1.89 -2.17 -9.77
CA LEU A 56 -2.95 -2.86 -10.50
C LEU A 56 -4.27 -2.11 -10.35
N ASN A 57 -5.01 -2.04 -11.45
CA ASN A 57 -6.42 -1.62 -11.44
C ASN A 57 -7.35 -2.76 -11.01
N VAL A 58 -6.93 -4.02 -11.15
CA VAL A 58 -7.73 -5.17 -10.70
C VAL A 58 -6.82 -6.09 -9.89
N PRO A 59 -7.03 -6.22 -8.56
CA PRO A 59 -8.03 -5.53 -7.74
C PRO A 59 -7.79 -4.02 -7.63
N ASN A 60 -8.88 -3.25 -7.49
CA ASN A 60 -8.82 -1.79 -7.37
C ASN A 60 -8.13 -1.36 -6.04
N PRO A 61 -7.34 -0.27 -6.06
CA PRO A 61 -6.93 0.43 -4.84
C PRO A 61 -8.11 0.87 -3.99
N TYR A 62 -7.93 0.93 -2.67
CA TYR A 62 -8.95 1.44 -1.75
C TYR A 62 -8.30 2.12 -0.54
N VAL A 63 -9.02 3.05 0.09
CA VAL A 63 -8.57 3.77 1.29
C VAL A 63 -9.43 3.36 2.48
N ARG A 64 -8.85 3.32 3.68
CA ARG A 64 -9.58 3.17 4.95
C ARG A 64 -9.12 4.22 5.94
N ILE A 65 -10.05 4.69 6.77
CA ILE A 65 -9.70 5.36 8.02
C ILE A 65 -9.25 4.26 8.98
N THR A 66 -8.01 4.35 9.47
CA THR A 66 -7.39 3.33 10.32
C THR A 66 -7.27 3.75 11.77
N ALA A 67 -7.24 5.05 12.06
CA ALA A 67 -7.27 5.56 13.42
C ALA A 67 -7.78 7.01 13.48
N PHE A 68 -8.33 7.38 14.63
CA PHE A 68 -8.53 8.77 15.04
C PHE A 68 -7.39 9.15 15.97
N LYS A 69 -6.60 10.18 15.61
CA LYS A 69 -5.51 10.73 16.43
C LYS A 69 -5.96 12.01 17.11
N ASP A 70 -5.14 12.56 17.99
CA ASP A 70 -5.49 13.74 18.80
C ASP A 70 -5.90 14.96 17.95
N PHE A 71 -5.26 15.17 16.79
CA PHE A 71 -5.51 16.32 15.91
C PHE A 71 -5.65 15.96 14.43
N ALA A 72 -5.74 14.66 14.10
CA ALA A 72 -5.82 14.20 12.71
C ALA A 72 -6.55 12.87 12.58
N VAL A 73 -7.06 12.58 11.39
CA VAL A 73 -7.55 11.27 10.98
C VAL A 73 -6.44 10.54 10.23
N GLU A 74 -6.18 9.29 10.60
CA GLU A 74 -5.22 8.43 9.91
C GLU A 74 -5.92 7.67 8.78
N TYR A 75 -5.42 7.83 7.56
CA TYR A 75 -5.89 7.14 6.36
C TYR A 75 -4.81 6.18 5.87
N THR A 76 -5.21 4.95 5.55
CA THR A 76 -4.33 3.97 4.90
C THR A 76 -4.86 3.65 3.51
N LEU A 77 -4.07 4.00 2.50
CA LEU A 77 -4.23 3.60 1.11
C LEU A 77 -3.68 2.20 0.93
N TYR A 78 -4.48 1.29 0.38
CA TYR A 78 -4.07 -0.04 -0.02
C TYR A 78 -4.02 -0.14 -1.54
N VAL A 79 -2.92 -0.66 -2.07
CA VAL A 79 -2.71 -0.91 -3.50
C VAL A 79 -2.29 -2.35 -3.73
N PHE A 80 -2.43 -2.82 -4.96
CA PHE A 80 -2.08 -4.18 -5.35
C PHE A 80 -1.02 -4.14 -6.44
N VAL A 81 -0.02 -5.03 -6.35
CA VAL A 81 1.12 -5.10 -7.29
C VAL A 81 1.44 -6.56 -7.58
N ASN A 82 2.10 -6.84 -8.70
CA ASN A 82 2.52 -8.20 -9.06
C ASN A 82 4.04 -8.35 -9.26
N ASP A 83 4.80 -7.26 -9.20
CA ASP A 83 6.26 -7.28 -9.32
C ASP A 83 6.93 -7.28 -7.94
N ILE A 84 7.29 -8.48 -7.50
CA ILE A 84 7.94 -8.72 -6.20
C ILE A 84 9.37 -8.15 -6.18
N ARG A 85 10.04 -8.11 -7.33
CA ARG A 85 11.46 -7.72 -7.40
C ARG A 85 11.62 -6.22 -7.19
N ARG A 86 10.60 -5.44 -7.58
CA ARG A 86 10.61 -3.98 -7.52
C ARG A 86 9.84 -3.40 -6.32
N LEU A 87 9.43 -4.20 -5.35
CA LEU A 87 8.60 -3.75 -4.23
C LEU A 87 9.12 -2.49 -3.52
N ARG A 88 10.43 -2.38 -3.31
CA ARG A 88 11.03 -1.21 -2.65
C ARG A 88 10.91 0.07 -3.48
N GLU A 89 11.08 -0.05 -4.80
CA GLU A 89 10.92 1.06 -5.74
C GLU A 89 9.45 1.47 -5.77
N ILE A 90 8.54 0.51 -5.92
CA ILE A 90 7.10 0.77 -5.96
C ILE A 90 6.61 1.42 -4.67
N ASP A 91 7.09 0.97 -3.51
CA ASP A 91 6.78 1.58 -2.22
C ASP A 91 7.31 3.01 -2.09
N ALA A 92 8.46 3.31 -2.68
CA ALA A 92 9.04 4.66 -2.68
C ALA A 92 8.27 5.59 -3.63
N ASP A 93 7.97 5.11 -4.84
CA ASP A 93 7.18 5.81 -5.85
C ASP A 93 5.78 6.10 -5.33
N LEU A 94 5.12 5.12 -4.70
CA LEU A 94 3.82 5.31 -4.07
C LEU A 94 3.82 6.43 -3.03
N ARG A 95 4.80 6.44 -2.12
CA ARG A 95 4.91 7.51 -1.10
C ARG A 95 5.16 8.87 -1.73
N LYS A 96 6.03 8.93 -2.74
CA LYS A 96 6.34 10.17 -3.47
C LYS A 96 5.08 10.72 -4.14
N THR A 97 4.37 9.88 -4.89
CA THR A 97 3.16 10.28 -5.61
C THR A 97 2.03 10.67 -4.66
N VAL A 98 1.88 9.98 -3.53
CA VAL A 98 0.94 10.38 -2.47
C VAL A 98 1.30 11.76 -1.93
N LEU A 99 2.56 12.01 -1.58
CA LEU A 99 3.02 13.31 -1.08
C LEU A 99 2.77 14.44 -2.09
N GLU A 100 3.13 14.24 -3.36
CA GLU A 100 2.92 15.22 -4.42
C GLU A 100 1.44 15.50 -4.64
N THR A 101 0.61 14.45 -4.68
CA THR A 101 -0.84 14.58 -4.88
C THR A 101 -1.50 15.31 -3.71
N CYS A 102 -1.16 14.97 -2.46
CA CYS A 102 -1.67 15.67 -1.28
C CYS A 102 -1.30 17.16 -1.32
N LYS A 103 -0.05 17.49 -1.67
CA LYS A 103 0.39 18.89 -1.84
C LYS A 103 -0.42 19.63 -2.90
N SER A 104 -0.63 19.02 -4.08
CA SER A 104 -1.45 19.64 -5.14
C SER A 104 -2.90 19.87 -4.72
N HIS A 105 -3.44 19.00 -3.87
CA HIS A 105 -4.80 19.08 -3.33
C HIS A 105 -4.89 19.93 -2.05
N LYS A 106 -3.79 20.57 -1.60
CA LYS A 106 -3.71 21.33 -0.34
C LYS A 106 -4.12 20.52 0.90
N ILE A 107 -3.82 19.22 0.88
CA ILE A 107 -3.93 18.34 2.04
C ILE A 107 -2.59 18.40 2.76
N ASP A 108 -2.60 18.94 3.98
CA ASP A 108 -1.43 18.93 4.86
C ASP A 108 -1.37 17.59 5.60
N ILE A 109 -0.20 16.94 5.58
CA ILE A 109 0.00 15.57 6.08
C ILE A 109 1.15 15.42 7.06
#